data_AF-A0A2R6DAS7-F1
#
_entry.id   AF-A0A2R6DAS7-F1
#
_cell.length_a   1.000
_cell.length_b   1.000
_cell.length_c   1.000
_cell.angle_alpha   90.00
_cell.angle_beta   90.00
_cell.angle_gamma   90.00
#
_symmetry.space_group_name_H-M   'P 1'
#
loop_
_entity.id
_entity.type
_entity.pdbx_description
1 polymer ?
#
loop_
_entity_poly.entity_id
_entity_poly.type
_entity_poly.pdbx_seq_one_letter_code
_entity_poly.pdbx_strand_id
1 'polypeptide(L)'
;MSRRTATGLACVLCLLVVVSTSAAAPVGSDSAVRDTSASEPAVQAGTITQTFAVSLTPDHPGETEVVMTFELPSDVSELTTRLPNRATVRETTGFESTDDGYRSTTDRPSIRYTLPANETTRQGYRYVDVGSWAIVPTPQAAFSYQYRGSEPSVETSYEIAGSGVAGRSMLFLGDYALRERTVGDSQFRLVVPTAAAPRAPPARILDTLATAADRLDIGTAEGRHVVIAAPTGNVTWGVAGSTRGQRDFWVRANQPVDAASNVWIHEYVHTRQQTETTSGMRWSIEGSADYYAALETLRQERITFEAFRRQLDRGTRYDDAVLATPDRWESRSVPYAKGSLVAGEIDRQIRLASDGTATLATALDGIDGELSRSAFYDAVETAGNATVRANAERLIETESAPRPWSRERHRRAFDGTAVTATPTPTSTPTMTAPATETTVAGTPTATTTGTMAAKTPTVTATRTGQTTHSDQPGFGPLVVGVALGVVLVDRQK
;
A
#
# COMPACT_ATOMS: atom_id res chain seq x y z
N MET A 1 13.94 60.61 -49.57
CA MET A 1 14.65 59.70 -50.49
C MET A 1 14.27 58.27 -50.14
N SER A 2 13.22 57.77 -50.80
CA SER A 2 13.22 56.58 -51.69
C SER A 2 12.89 55.30 -50.90
N ARG A 3 11.62 54.84 -50.88
CA ARG A 3 10.96 53.92 -51.85
C ARG A 3 11.64 52.53 -51.85
N ARG A 4 10.97 51.37 -51.79
CA ARG A 4 9.61 50.93 -52.19
C ARG A 4 9.46 49.42 -51.81
N THR A 5 8.37 48.98 -51.14
CA THR A 5 7.20 48.17 -51.65
C THR A 5 7.50 46.70 -52.01
N ALA A 6 6.64 45.67 -51.87
CA ALA A 6 5.22 45.42 -51.53
C ALA A 6 5.11 43.88 -51.20
N THR A 7 4.03 43.24 -50.71
CA THR A 7 2.61 43.14 -51.18
C THR A 7 1.89 42.22 -50.15
N GLY A 8 0.71 42.53 -49.56
CA GLY A 8 -0.67 42.24 -50.04
C GLY A 8 -0.98 40.73 -50.10
N LEU A 9 -2.10 40.13 -49.64
CA LEU A 9 -3.47 40.58 -49.39
C LEU A 9 -4.25 39.46 -48.62
N ALA A 10 -5.33 39.84 -47.92
CA ALA A 10 -6.26 38.99 -47.14
C ALA A 10 -7.50 38.49 -47.93
N CYS A 11 -8.29 37.58 -47.32
CA CYS A 11 -9.79 37.49 -47.28
C CYS A 11 -10.25 36.02 -46.96
N VAL A 12 -10.84 35.70 -45.81
CA VAL A 12 -12.27 35.79 -45.36
C VAL A 12 -13.19 34.64 -45.83
N LEU A 13 -13.52 33.76 -44.86
CA LEU A 13 -14.84 33.23 -44.41
C LEU A 13 -15.91 32.76 -45.43
N CYS A 14 -16.46 31.55 -45.23
CA CYS A 14 -17.88 31.30 -44.91
C CYS A 14 -18.26 29.80 -44.76
N LEU A 15 -19.12 29.55 -43.77
CA LEU A 15 -19.87 28.32 -43.45
C LEU A 15 -20.89 27.95 -44.55
N LEU A 16 -21.26 26.67 -44.67
CA LEU A 16 -22.67 26.21 -44.59
C LEU A 16 -22.83 24.67 -44.66
N VAL A 17 -23.72 24.17 -43.79
CA VAL A 17 -24.23 22.79 -43.67
C VAL A 17 -25.46 22.63 -44.58
N VAL A 18 -25.59 21.50 -45.30
CA VAL A 18 -26.90 20.97 -45.74
C VAL A 18 -26.87 19.43 -45.70
N VAL A 19 -27.87 18.87 -45.02
CA VAL A 19 -28.25 17.45 -44.95
C VAL A 19 -29.11 17.09 -46.16
N SER A 20 -28.96 15.90 -46.75
CA SER A 20 -30.04 15.19 -47.47
C SER A 20 -29.75 13.69 -47.59
N THR A 21 -30.74 12.89 -47.22
CA THR A 21 -30.78 11.43 -47.19
C THR A 21 -31.39 10.82 -48.47
N SER A 22 -31.04 9.54 -48.70
CA SER A 22 -31.82 8.50 -49.39
C SER A 22 -31.70 8.37 -50.92
N ALA A 23 -31.13 7.25 -51.40
CA ALA A 23 -31.91 6.12 -51.95
C ALA A 23 -31.04 5.08 -52.70
N ALA A 24 -31.16 3.83 -52.24
CA ALA A 24 -31.23 2.54 -52.95
C ALA A 24 -30.22 2.12 -54.06
N ALA A 25 -29.68 0.91 -53.83
CA ALA A 25 -28.81 0.03 -54.63
C ALA A 25 -29.54 -0.67 -55.82
N PRO A 26 -29.07 -1.77 -56.48
CA PRO A 26 -27.82 -2.56 -56.35
C PRO A 26 -27.21 -3.13 -57.67
N VAL A 27 -26.20 -4.01 -57.51
CA VAL A 27 -25.81 -5.20 -58.33
C VAL A 27 -24.58 -5.07 -59.25
N GLY A 28 -23.58 -5.96 -59.03
CA GLY A 28 -22.62 -6.38 -60.06
C GLY A 28 -21.24 -6.75 -59.54
N SER A 29 -21.02 -8.04 -59.30
CA SER A 29 -19.82 -8.74 -58.78
C SER A 29 -18.56 -8.62 -59.65
N ASP A 30 -17.37 -8.51 -59.05
CA ASP A 30 -16.27 -9.50 -59.21
C ASP A 30 -15.09 -9.25 -58.22
N SER A 31 -14.21 -10.23 -58.10
CA SER A 31 -13.52 -10.69 -56.88
C SER A 31 -12.04 -10.26 -56.71
N ALA A 32 -11.52 -10.55 -55.51
CA ALA A 32 -10.11 -10.75 -55.09
C ALA A 32 -9.32 -9.47 -54.70
N VAL A 33 -8.64 -9.35 -53.55
CA VAL A 33 -8.01 -10.31 -52.62
C VAL A 33 -8.12 -9.73 -51.19
N ARG A 34 -8.65 -10.49 -50.22
CA ARG A 34 -8.48 -10.16 -48.79
C ARG A 34 -7.33 -10.97 -48.24
N ASP A 35 -6.22 -10.29 -48.00
CA ASP A 35 -5.12 -10.77 -47.19
C ASP A 35 -5.66 -11.01 -45.77
N THR A 36 -6.00 -12.27 -45.48
CA THR A 36 -6.50 -12.67 -44.17
C THR A 36 -5.30 -13.16 -43.40
N SER A 37 -4.53 -12.21 -42.86
CA SER A 37 -3.64 -12.48 -41.74
C SER A 37 -4.53 -12.80 -40.54
N ALA A 38 -4.94 -14.07 -40.45
CA ALA A 38 -5.58 -14.62 -39.26
C ALA A 38 -4.59 -14.47 -38.11
N SER A 39 -4.87 -13.53 -37.21
CA SER A 39 -4.22 -13.52 -35.91
C SER A 39 -4.57 -14.86 -35.25
N GLU A 40 -3.59 -15.72 -35.02
CA GLU A 40 -3.79 -16.91 -34.19
C GLU A 40 -4.41 -16.46 -32.86
N PRO A 41 -5.44 -17.15 -32.35
CA PRO A 41 -5.95 -16.85 -31.02
C PRO A 41 -4.79 -17.01 -30.06
N ALA A 42 -4.43 -15.93 -29.35
CA ALA A 42 -3.45 -16.00 -28.28
C ALA A 42 -3.91 -17.10 -27.32
N VAL A 43 -3.14 -18.20 -27.23
CA VAL A 43 -3.41 -19.26 -26.27
C VAL A 43 -3.32 -18.61 -24.90
N GLN A 44 -4.47 -18.42 -24.27
CA GLN A 44 -4.56 -17.75 -22.98
C GLN A 44 -3.81 -18.62 -21.97
N ALA A 45 -2.75 -18.07 -21.39
CA ALA A 45 -1.95 -18.78 -20.41
C ALA A 45 -2.83 -19.21 -19.24
N GLY A 46 -2.62 -20.42 -18.72
CA GLY A 46 -3.29 -20.89 -17.52
C GLY A 46 -2.91 -20.09 -16.28
N THR A 47 -3.60 -20.34 -15.17
CA THR A 47 -3.32 -19.68 -13.88
C THR A 47 -2.94 -20.69 -12.83
N ILE A 48 -1.82 -20.47 -12.16
CA ILE A 48 -1.46 -21.17 -10.93
C ILE A 48 -2.23 -20.50 -9.78
N THR A 49 -3.11 -21.25 -9.12
CA THR A 49 -3.82 -20.75 -7.93
C THR A 49 -3.17 -21.32 -6.68
N GLN A 50 -2.70 -20.46 -5.78
CA GLN A 50 -2.15 -20.82 -4.47
C GLN A 50 -3.12 -20.37 -3.37
N THR A 51 -3.74 -21.32 -2.68
CA THR A 51 -4.68 -21.05 -1.59
C THR A 51 -4.04 -21.36 -0.25
N PHE A 52 -4.13 -20.44 0.71
CA PHE A 52 -3.81 -20.67 2.11
C PHE A 52 -5.07 -20.66 2.95
N ALA A 53 -5.51 -21.82 3.43
CA ALA A 53 -6.57 -21.92 4.43
C ALA A 53 -5.95 -21.92 5.83
N VAL A 54 -6.31 -20.95 6.65
CA VAL A 54 -5.72 -20.72 7.99
C VAL A 54 -6.77 -20.91 9.08
N SER A 55 -6.41 -21.63 10.15
CA SER A 55 -7.24 -21.86 11.33
C SER A 55 -6.49 -21.60 12.64
N LEU A 56 -7.26 -21.33 13.70
CA LEU A 56 -6.75 -21.32 15.08
C LEU A 56 -6.34 -22.73 15.50
N THR A 57 -5.44 -22.79 16.47
CA THR A 57 -5.16 -24.02 17.24
C THR A 57 -5.48 -23.77 18.72
N PRO A 58 -6.77 -23.81 19.12
CA PRO A 58 -7.19 -23.35 20.46
C PRO A 58 -6.49 -24.07 21.64
N ASP A 59 -6.12 -25.34 21.44
CA ASP A 59 -5.40 -26.15 22.43
C ASP A 59 -3.89 -25.86 22.50
N HIS A 60 -3.35 -25.16 21.50
CA HIS A 60 -1.93 -24.82 21.34
C HIS A 60 -1.75 -23.33 20.95
N PRO A 61 -2.18 -22.38 21.81
CA PRO A 61 -2.12 -20.96 21.46
C PRO A 61 -0.69 -20.50 21.15
N GLY A 62 -0.57 -19.63 20.16
CA GLY A 62 0.70 -19.10 19.68
C GLY A 62 1.16 -19.70 18.35
N GLU A 63 0.37 -20.61 17.77
CA GLU A 63 0.53 -21.12 16.41
C GLU A 63 -0.82 -21.19 15.66
N THR A 64 -0.76 -21.04 14.35
CA THR A 64 -1.89 -21.28 13.45
C THR A 64 -1.62 -22.51 12.62
N GLU A 65 -2.67 -23.27 12.31
CA GLU A 65 -2.58 -24.30 11.28
C GLU A 65 -2.85 -23.67 9.91
N VAL A 66 -2.06 -24.09 8.93
CA VAL A 66 -2.14 -23.63 7.54
C VAL A 66 -2.21 -24.85 6.63
N VAL A 67 -3.21 -24.89 5.76
CA VAL A 67 -3.27 -25.79 4.61
C VAL A 67 -2.98 -24.97 3.37
N MET A 68 -1.82 -25.19 2.77
CA MET A 68 -1.43 -24.59 1.50
C MET A 68 -1.74 -25.56 0.37
N THR A 69 -2.55 -25.13 -0.59
CA THR A 69 -2.93 -25.92 -1.76
C THR A 69 -2.56 -25.17 -3.03
N PHE A 70 -2.07 -25.89 -4.04
CA PHE A 70 -1.92 -25.36 -5.38
C PHE A 70 -2.94 -25.98 -6.32
N GLU A 71 -3.41 -25.21 -7.30
CA GLU A 71 -4.05 -25.71 -8.51
C GLU A 71 -3.19 -25.29 -9.70
N LEU A 72 -2.62 -26.27 -10.40
CA LEU A 72 -1.69 -26.05 -11.51
C LEU A 72 -2.41 -26.25 -12.85
N PRO A 73 -2.25 -25.34 -13.82
CA PRO A 73 -2.76 -25.56 -15.17
C PRO A 73 -1.96 -26.68 -15.86
N SER A 74 -2.55 -27.32 -16.86
CA SER A 74 -1.94 -28.46 -17.59
C SER A 74 -0.56 -28.17 -18.20
N ASP A 75 -0.28 -26.89 -18.44
CA ASP A 75 0.98 -26.44 -19.03
C ASP A 75 2.13 -26.38 -18.02
N VAL A 76 1.84 -26.46 -16.72
CA VAL A 76 2.84 -26.52 -15.64
C VAL A 76 3.18 -27.99 -15.35
N SER A 77 4.44 -28.36 -15.57
CA SER A 77 4.91 -29.73 -15.41
C SER A 77 5.53 -30.03 -14.05
N GLU A 78 5.98 -29.00 -13.33
CA GLU A 78 6.61 -29.16 -12.02
C GLU A 78 6.47 -27.87 -11.20
N LEU A 79 6.29 -28.02 -9.89
CA LEU A 79 6.29 -26.97 -8.89
C LEU A 79 7.25 -27.36 -7.76
N THR A 80 8.09 -26.43 -7.30
CA THR A 80 8.85 -26.55 -6.05
C THR A 80 8.50 -25.40 -5.13
N THR A 81 8.16 -25.67 -3.87
CA THR A 81 7.83 -24.67 -2.86
C THR A 81 8.69 -24.79 -1.61
N ARG A 82 9.01 -23.65 -1.00
CA ARG A 82 9.69 -23.53 0.29
C ARG A 82 8.76 -22.87 1.29
N LEU A 83 8.53 -23.57 2.40
CA LEU A 83 7.68 -23.08 3.48
C LEU A 83 8.35 -21.95 4.26
N PRO A 84 7.56 -21.09 4.94
CA PRO A 84 8.11 -20.09 5.83
C PRO A 84 9.05 -20.70 6.88
N ASN A 85 10.02 -19.91 7.33
CA ASN A 85 10.89 -20.30 8.43
C ASN A 85 10.05 -20.68 9.66
N ARG A 86 10.47 -21.72 10.37
CA ARG A 86 9.81 -22.25 11.58
C ARG A 86 8.44 -22.90 11.32
N ALA A 87 8.04 -23.10 10.07
CA ALA A 87 6.92 -23.98 9.75
C ALA A 87 7.23 -25.42 10.19
N THR A 88 6.27 -26.08 10.81
CA THR A 88 6.36 -27.51 11.17
C THR A 88 5.33 -28.28 10.36
N VAL A 89 5.80 -29.08 9.40
CA VAL A 89 4.95 -29.87 8.50
C VAL A 89 4.28 -30.99 9.27
N ARG A 90 2.98 -31.16 9.01
CA ARG A 90 2.14 -32.23 9.58
C ARG A 90 1.81 -33.27 8.52
N GLU A 91 1.51 -32.82 7.31
CA GLU A 91 1.05 -33.68 6.22
C GLU A 91 1.41 -33.08 4.86
N THR A 92 1.69 -33.95 3.89
CA THR A 92 1.92 -33.59 2.49
C THR A 92 1.12 -34.51 1.59
N THR A 93 0.40 -33.95 0.62
CA THR A 93 -0.29 -34.69 -0.45
C THR A 93 0.25 -34.23 -1.79
N GLY A 94 0.73 -35.16 -2.63
CA GLY A 94 1.27 -34.84 -3.96
C GLY A 94 2.63 -34.13 -3.96
N PHE A 95 3.24 -33.91 -2.79
CA PHE A 95 4.59 -33.35 -2.65
C PHE A 95 5.60 -34.41 -2.20
N GLU A 96 6.78 -34.37 -2.79
CA GLU A 96 7.98 -35.07 -2.35
C GLU A 96 8.92 -34.08 -1.66
N SER A 97 9.51 -34.47 -0.52
CA SER A 97 10.50 -33.65 0.18
C SER A 97 11.87 -33.77 -0.46
N THR A 98 12.59 -32.64 -0.55
CA THR A 98 13.86 -32.49 -1.27
C THR A 98 14.77 -31.52 -0.52
N ASP A 99 16.05 -31.45 -0.89
CA ASP A 99 16.99 -30.49 -0.31
C ASP A 99 16.58 -29.02 -0.58
N ASP A 100 15.82 -28.80 -1.65
CA ASP A 100 15.34 -27.49 -2.10
C ASP A 100 13.92 -27.15 -1.61
N GLY A 101 13.31 -27.97 -0.75
CA GLY A 101 11.94 -27.81 -0.28
C GLY A 101 11.04 -28.95 -0.74
N TYR A 102 9.80 -28.64 -1.15
CA TYR A 102 8.79 -29.63 -1.53
C TYR A 102 8.50 -29.54 -3.02
N ARG A 103 8.70 -30.64 -3.75
CA ARG A 103 8.48 -30.72 -5.20
C ARG A 103 7.22 -31.52 -5.53
N SER A 104 6.43 -31.05 -6.48
CA SER A 104 5.26 -31.75 -7.01
C SER A 104 5.24 -31.70 -8.53
N THR A 105 4.77 -32.79 -9.13
CA THR A 105 4.37 -32.89 -10.55
C THR A 105 2.87 -33.16 -10.70
N THR A 106 2.12 -33.16 -9.59
CA THR A 106 0.67 -33.31 -9.56
C THR A 106 -0.02 -31.96 -9.76
N ASP A 107 -1.25 -31.98 -10.27
CA ASP A 107 -2.06 -30.78 -10.58
C ASP A 107 -2.65 -30.10 -9.33
N ARG A 108 -2.87 -30.85 -8.24
CA ARG A 108 -3.44 -30.33 -6.98
C ARG A 108 -2.68 -30.77 -5.71
N PRO A 109 -1.40 -30.39 -5.54
CA PRO A 109 -0.65 -30.77 -4.36
C PRO A 109 -0.99 -29.86 -3.17
N SER A 110 -0.86 -30.39 -1.95
CA SER A 110 -1.11 -29.65 -0.71
C SER A 110 -0.15 -30.00 0.42
N ILE A 111 0.07 -29.03 1.31
CA ILE A 111 0.88 -29.18 2.53
C ILE A 111 0.11 -28.61 3.71
N ARG A 112 -0.08 -29.41 4.76
CA ARG A 112 -0.56 -28.97 6.07
C ARG A 112 0.62 -28.74 6.99
N TYR A 113 0.71 -27.56 7.58
CA TYR A 113 1.77 -27.21 8.53
C TYR A 113 1.26 -26.27 9.61
N THR A 114 1.99 -26.22 10.72
CA THR A 114 1.79 -25.24 11.79
C THR A 114 2.81 -24.11 11.64
N LEU A 115 2.39 -22.88 11.92
CA LEU A 115 3.22 -21.68 11.82
C LEU A 115 3.13 -20.87 13.12
N PRO A 116 4.26 -20.46 13.72
CA PRO A 116 4.23 -19.56 14.87
C PRO A 116 3.51 -18.26 14.53
N ALA A 117 2.49 -17.92 15.33
CA ALA A 117 1.64 -16.75 15.15
C ALA A 117 2.19 -15.52 15.88
N ASN A 118 2.84 -15.74 17.03
CA ASN A 118 3.24 -14.68 17.94
C ASN A 118 4.50 -13.96 17.44
N GLU A 119 4.39 -12.65 17.21
CA GLU A 119 5.53 -11.77 16.97
C GLU A 119 5.64 -10.76 18.12
N THR A 120 6.76 -10.80 18.84
CA THR A 120 6.98 -9.97 20.02
C THR A 120 8.05 -8.91 19.76
N THR A 121 7.76 -7.68 20.16
CA THR A 121 8.71 -6.56 20.23
C THR A 121 9.20 -6.39 21.67
N ARG A 122 10.20 -5.53 21.89
CA ARG A 122 10.64 -5.19 23.25
C ARG A 122 9.51 -4.61 24.14
N GLN A 123 8.47 -4.07 23.52
CA GLN A 123 7.35 -3.40 24.19
C GLN A 123 6.10 -4.28 24.35
N GLY A 124 6.08 -5.49 23.77
CA GLY A 124 4.90 -6.36 23.73
C GLY A 124 4.61 -6.91 22.33
N TYR A 125 3.44 -7.52 22.15
CA TYR A 125 3.07 -8.18 20.90
C TYR A 125 2.85 -7.19 19.75
N ARG A 126 3.23 -7.62 18.53
CA ARG A 126 2.82 -7.04 17.25
C ARG A 126 1.77 -7.91 16.56
N TYR A 127 1.93 -9.22 16.66
CA TYR A 127 0.96 -10.24 16.25
C TYR A 127 0.83 -11.23 17.38
N VAL A 128 -0.38 -11.75 17.58
CA VAL A 128 -0.67 -12.64 18.70
C VAL A 128 -1.78 -13.62 18.33
N ASP A 129 -1.63 -14.84 18.80
CA ASP A 129 -2.69 -15.82 18.98
C ASP A 129 -2.81 -16.13 20.48
N VAL A 130 -4.02 -15.95 21.02
CA VAL A 130 -4.35 -16.24 22.42
C VAL A 130 -5.26 -17.47 22.55
N GLY A 131 -5.41 -18.26 21.48
CA GLY A 131 -6.22 -19.48 21.40
C GLY A 131 -7.65 -19.21 20.94
N SER A 132 -8.36 -18.28 21.60
CA SER A 132 -9.75 -17.94 21.23
C SER A 132 -9.86 -16.99 20.03
N TRP A 133 -8.78 -16.25 19.73
CA TRP A 133 -8.69 -15.34 18.60
C TRP A 133 -7.22 -15.04 18.30
N ALA A 134 -6.94 -14.62 17.07
CA ALA A 134 -5.61 -14.21 16.65
C ALA A 134 -5.64 -13.03 15.67
N ILE A 135 -4.60 -12.20 15.73
CA ILE A 135 -4.24 -11.23 14.69
C ILE A 135 -2.87 -11.64 14.19
N VAL A 136 -2.81 -12.13 12.95
CA VAL A 136 -1.60 -12.71 12.36
C VAL A 136 -1.37 -12.13 10.96
N PRO A 137 -0.13 -12.13 10.48
CA PRO A 137 0.11 -11.84 9.07
C PRO A 137 -0.41 -12.95 8.17
N THR A 138 -0.66 -12.62 6.90
CA THR A 138 -0.89 -13.66 5.90
C THR A 138 0.35 -14.55 5.75
N PRO A 139 0.18 -15.89 5.72
CA PRO A 139 1.30 -16.79 5.45
C PRO A 139 1.83 -16.58 4.04
N GLN A 140 3.12 -16.82 3.83
CA GLN A 140 3.77 -16.70 2.52
C GLN A 140 4.70 -17.89 2.31
N ALA A 141 4.65 -18.49 1.13
CA ALA A 141 5.58 -19.55 0.73
C ALA A 141 6.17 -19.20 -0.63
N ALA A 142 7.49 -19.23 -0.73
CA ALA A 142 8.16 -19.05 -2.01
C ALA A 142 7.94 -20.30 -2.87
N PHE A 143 7.80 -20.13 -4.17
CA PHE A 143 7.73 -21.25 -5.10
C PHE A 143 8.33 -20.91 -6.47
N SER A 144 8.68 -21.94 -7.21
CA SER A 144 9.14 -21.90 -8.60
C SER A 144 8.44 -23.01 -9.37
N TYR A 145 8.20 -22.80 -10.66
CA TYR A 145 7.51 -23.75 -11.52
C TYR A 145 8.19 -23.88 -12.88
N GLN A 146 7.99 -25.03 -13.52
CA GLN A 146 8.36 -25.29 -14.91
C GLN A 146 7.08 -25.35 -15.75
N TYR A 147 7.06 -24.69 -16.90
CA TYR A 147 5.89 -24.65 -17.78
C TYR A 147 6.28 -24.84 -19.25
N ARG A 148 5.28 -25.17 -20.07
CA ARG A 148 5.37 -25.26 -21.53
C ARG A 148 4.49 -24.21 -22.18
N GLY A 149 4.92 -23.64 -23.29
CA GLY A 149 4.15 -22.61 -23.98
C GLY A 149 4.18 -21.27 -23.26
N SER A 150 3.01 -20.67 -23.03
CA SER A 150 2.87 -19.35 -22.41
C SER A 150 3.10 -19.40 -20.90
N GLU A 151 3.74 -18.37 -20.34
CA GLU A 151 3.97 -18.28 -18.90
C GLU A 151 2.63 -18.13 -18.16
N PRO A 152 2.31 -19.01 -17.19
CA PRO A 152 1.08 -18.91 -16.43
C PRO A 152 1.08 -17.70 -15.51
N SER A 153 -0.10 -17.13 -15.26
CA SER A 153 -0.27 -16.15 -14.19
C SER A 153 -0.31 -16.81 -12.82
N VAL A 154 -0.09 -16.03 -11.76
CA VAL A 154 -0.16 -16.50 -10.37
C VAL A 154 -1.24 -15.72 -9.61
N GLU A 155 -2.11 -16.46 -8.95
CA GLU A 155 -3.10 -15.92 -8.02
C GLU A 155 -2.91 -16.53 -6.64
N THR A 156 -2.91 -15.67 -5.60
CA THR A 156 -2.84 -16.11 -4.22
C THR A 156 -4.13 -15.74 -3.50
N SER A 157 -4.76 -16.71 -2.85
CA SER A 157 -5.97 -16.52 -2.05
C SER A 157 -5.74 -16.90 -0.60
N TYR A 158 -6.43 -16.19 0.30
CA TYR A 158 -6.45 -16.49 1.73
C TYR A 158 -7.87 -16.81 2.16
N GLU A 159 -8.00 -17.93 2.84
CA GLU A 159 -9.26 -18.44 3.38
C GLU A 159 -9.12 -18.67 4.88
N ILE A 160 -10.21 -18.47 5.61
CA ILE A 160 -10.27 -18.78 7.03
C ILE A 160 -11.06 -20.05 7.23
N ALA A 161 -10.40 -21.08 7.76
CA ALA A 161 -11.05 -22.30 8.20
C ALA A 161 -11.64 -22.08 9.61
N GLY A 162 -12.85 -21.53 9.64
CA GLY A 162 -13.57 -21.17 10.86
C GLY A 162 -14.08 -19.72 10.84
N SER A 163 -14.21 -19.12 12.02
CA SER A 163 -14.60 -17.72 12.18
C SER A 163 -13.39 -16.81 11.98
N GLY A 164 -13.51 -15.79 11.11
CA GLY A 164 -12.48 -14.78 10.94
C GLY A 164 -12.64 -13.94 9.66
N VAL A 165 -11.65 -13.10 9.39
CA VAL A 165 -11.56 -12.24 8.20
C VAL A 165 -10.17 -12.33 7.61
N ALA A 166 -10.09 -12.63 6.31
CA ALA A 166 -8.87 -12.47 5.55
C ALA A 166 -8.78 -11.08 4.93
N GLY A 167 -7.69 -10.37 5.24
CA GLY A 167 -7.18 -9.25 4.45
C GLY A 167 -6.16 -9.73 3.41
N ARG A 168 -5.49 -8.78 2.75
CA ARG A 168 -4.42 -9.03 1.77
C ARG A 168 -3.08 -9.35 2.42
N SER A 169 -2.79 -8.75 3.58
CA SER A 169 -1.53 -8.86 4.30
C SER A 169 -1.71 -9.29 5.76
N MET A 170 -2.95 -9.27 6.26
CA MET A 170 -3.27 -9.57 7.65
C MET A 170 -4.55 -10.40 7.75
N LEU A 171 -4.61 -11.27 8.76
CA LEU A 171 -5.76 -12.10 9.07
C LEU A 171 -6.23 -11.80 10.50
N PHE A 172 -7.54 -11.79 10.69
CA PHE A 172 -8.16 -11.97 11.99
C PHE A 172 -8.79 -13.36 12.06
N LEU A 173 -8.53 -14.10 13.13
CA LEU A 173 -9.15 -15.39 13.42
C LEU A 173 -9.92 -15.29 14.75
N GLY A 174 -11.07 -15.93 14.84
CA GLY A 174 -11.96 -15.89 15.99
C GLY A 174 -13.28 -15.17 15.71
N ASP A 175 -14.13 -15.07 16.73
CA ASP A 175 -15.45 -14.46 16.61
C ASP A 175 -15.41 -12.92 16.57
N TYR A 176 -16.25 -12.34 15.72
CA TYR A 176 -16.28 -10.90 15.47
C TYR A 176 -17.66 -10.40 15.03
N ALA A 177 -17.84 -9.09 15.13
CA ALA A 177 -18.82 -8.33 14.37
C ALA A 177 -18.13 -7.57 13.25
N LEU A 178 -18.71 -7.58 12.05
CA LEU A 178 -18.24 -6.80 10.91
C LEU A 178 -19.06 -5.53 10.74
N ARG A 179 -18.38 -4.43 10.49
CA ARG A 179 -18.98 -3.14 10.11
C ARG A 179 -18.28 -2.64 8.86
N GLU A 180 -19.05 -2.20 7.88
CA GLU A 180 -18.50 -1.77 6.60
C GLU A 180 -18.94 -0.34 6.27
N ARG A 181 -18.03 0.42 5.64
CA ARG A 181 -18.27 1.77 5.14
C ARG A 181 -17.53 1.94 3.82
N THR A 182 -18.25 2.41 2.80
CA THR A 182 -17.66 2.73 1.49
C THR A 182 -17.68 4.25 1.28
N VAL A 183 -16.59 4.80 0.74
CA VAL A 183 -16.43 6.21 0.34
C VAL A 183 -15.58 6.28 -0.92
N GLY A 184 -16.13 6.86 -1.99
CA GLY A 184 -15.52 6.75 -3.32
C GLY A 184 -15.22 5.29 -3.66
N ASP A 185 -13.98 5.03 -4.08
CA ASP A 185 -13.49 3.68 -4.40
C ASP A 185 -12.91 2.93 -3.20
N SER A 186 -12.95 3.51 -2.00
CA SER A 186 -12.44 2.88 -0.77
C SER A 186 -13.55 2.16 -0.02
N GLN A 187 -13.30 0.92 0.40
CA GLN A 187 -14.17 0.16 1.31
C GLN A 187 -13.41 -0.18 2.59
N PHE A 188 -13.88 0.31 3.74
CA PHE A 188 -13.37 -0.07 5.05
C PHE A 188 -14.21 -1.21 5.65
N ARG A 189 -13.55 -2.28 6.05
CA ARG A 189 -14.14 -3.45 6.74
C ARG A 189 -13.58 -3.50 8.16
N LEU A 190 -14.30 -2.88 9.09
CA LEU A 190 -13.94 -2.84 10.50
C LEU A 190 -14.38 -4.15 11.18
N VAL A 191 -13.39 -4.96 11.52
CA VAL A 191 -13.51 -6.15 12.34
C VAL A 191 -13.49 -5.73 13.80
N VAL A 192 -14.57 -6.03 14.52
CA VAL A 192 -14.68 -5.84 15.96
C VAL A 192 -14.74 -7.23 16.61
N PRO A 193 -13.59 -7.78 17.06
CA PRO A 193 -13.55 -9.05 17.76
C PRO A 193 -14.49 -9.05 18.97
N THR A 194 -15.10 -10.19 19.29
CA THR A 194 -15.96 -10.33 20.49
C THR A 194 -15.21 -9.98 21.78
N ALA A 195 -13.89 -10.22 21.82
CA ALA A 195 -13.02 -9.86 22.94
C ALA A 195 -12.63 -8.37 23.00
N ALA A 196 -12.97 -7.57 21.97
CA ALA A 196 -12.66 -6.16 21.92
C ALA A 196 -13.77 -5.31 22.53
N ALA A 197 -13.37 -4.28 23.27
CA ALA A 197 -14.25 -3.20 23.72
C ALA A 197 -13.74 -1.87 23.15
N PRO A 198 -14.15 -1.49 21.92
CA PRO A 198 -13.72 -0.23 21.32
C PRO A 198 -14.09 0.98 22.19
N ARG A 199 -13.13 1.89 22.43
CA ARG A 199 -13.38 3.13 23.17
C ARG A 199 -14.30 4.07 22.39
N ALA A 200 -14.08 4.17 21.08
CA ALA A 200 -14.97 4.88 20.18
C ALA A 200 -16.02 3.92 19.59
N PRO A 201 -17.28 4.33 19.42
CA PRO A 201 -18.27 3.51 18.72
C PRO A 201 -17.76 3.11 17.31
N PRO A 202 -17.97 1.87 16.85
CA PRO A 202 -17.51 1.40 15.54
C PRO A 202 -17.91 2.31 14.37
N ALA A 203 -19.15 2.85 14.38
CA ALA A 203 -19.61 3.79 13.37
C ALA A 203 -18.75 5.07 13.34
N ARG A 204 -18.34 5.61 14.51
CA ARG A 204 -17.46 6.78 14.57
C ARG A 204 -16.04 6.50 14.11
N ILE A 205 -15.53 5.28 14.30
CA ILE A 205 -14.24 4.87 13.74
C ILE A 205 -14.33 4.88 12.21
N LEU A 206 -15.36 4.24 11.65
CA LEU A 206 -15.60 4.22 10.20
C LEU A 206 -15.81 5.62 9.62
N ASP A 207 -16.55 6.50 10.29
CA ASP A 207 -16.73 7.89 9.84
C ASP A 207 -15.40 8.66 9.82
N THR A 208 -14.55 8.42 10.83
CA THR A 208 -13.22 9.04 10.94
C THR A 208 -12.34 8.64 9.75
N LEU A 209 -12.33 7.34 9.42
CA LEU A 209 -11.57 6.80 8.30
C LEU A 209 -12.15 7.24 6.96
N ALA A 210 -13.48 7.24 6.82
CA ALA A 210 -14.11 7.63 5.58
C ALA A 210 -13.88 9.12 5.26
N THR A 211 -13.97 10.00 6.26
CA THR A 211 -13.66 11.43 6.06
C THR A 211 -12.17 11.66 5.77
N ALA A 212 -11.27 10.85 6.37
CA ALA A 212 -9.86 10.91 6.03
C ALA A 212 -9.61 10.45 4.58
N ALA A 213 -10.26 9.38 4.12
CA ALA A 213 -10.13 8.87 2.76
C ALA A 213 -10.62 9.86 1.69
N ASP A 214 -11.67 10.62 1.98
CA ASP A 214 -12.23 11.65 1.09
C ASP A 214 -11.35 12.90 0.95
N ARG A 215 -10.52 13.20 1.97
CA ARG A 215 -9.76 14.47 2.05
C ARG A 215 -8.25 14.32 1.92
N LEU A 216 -7.73 13.12 2.17
CA LEU A 216 -6.31 12.85 2.18
C LEU A 216 -5.86 12.42 0.77
N ASP A 217 -5.32 13.38 0.05
CA ASP A 217 -4.76 13.21 -1.30
C ASP A 217 -3.29 12.76 -1.24
N ILE A 218 -3.02 11.59 -0.67
CA ILE A 218 -1.69 10.95 -0.69
C ILE A 218 -1.79 9.50 -1.19
N GLY A 219 -1.03 9.11 -2.21
CA GLY A 219 -1.06 7.77 -2.81
C GLY A 219 -2.45 7.36 -3.33
N THR A 220 -2.77 6.07 -3.38
CA THR A 220 -4.09 5.56 -3.83
C THR A 220 -4.97 5.07 -2.68
N ALA A 221 -6.22 5.54 -2.64
CA ALA A 221 -7.22 5.16 -1.63
C ALA A 221 -7.83 3.80 -1.91
N GLU A 222 -7.81 3.41 -3.19
CA GLU A 222 -8.79 2.55 -3.82
C GLU A 222 -8.80 1.12 -3.32
N GLY A 223 -9.96 0.53 -3.16
CA GLY A 223 -10.11 -0.88 -2.83
C GLY A 223 -10.40 -1.11 -1.35
N ARG A 224 -10.20 -2.36 -0.94
CA ARG A 224 -10.73 -2.90 0.30
C ARG A 224 -9.67 -2.90 1.39
N HIS A 225 -9.98 -2.24 2.51
CA HIS A 225 -9.16 -2.16 3.70
C HIS A 225 -9.74 -3.04 4.81
N VAL A 226 -8.95 -3.95 5.38
CA VAL A 226 -9.33 -4.67 6.60
C VAL A 226 -8.76 -3.96 7.81
N VAL A 227 -9.65 -3.48 8.68
CA VAL A 227 -9.30 -2.72 9.87
C VAL A 227 -9.70 -3.53 11.10
N ILE A 228 -8.77 -3.83 12.01
CA ILE A 228 -9.06 -4.66 13.18
C ILE A 228 -8.99 -3.83 14.46
N ALA A 229 -10.08 -3.81 15.24
CA ALA A 229 -10.08 -3.24 16.59
C ALA A 229 -9.45 -4.24 17.58
N ALA A 230 -8.14 -4.18 17.74
CA ALA A 230 -7.36 -5.16 18.49
C ALA A 230 -7.77 -5.20 19.99
N PRO A 231 -8.16 -6.38 20.54
CA PRO A 231 -8.52 -6.51 21.95
C PRO A 231 -7.39 -6.08 22.90
N THR A 232 -7.73 -5.43 24.01
CA THR A 232 -6.73 -4.88 24.95
C THR A 232 -6.81 -5.44 26.37
N GLY A 233 -7.73 -6.39 26.62
CA GLY A 233 -7.97 -6.91 27.98
C GLY A 233 -6.86 -7.79 28.53
N ASN A 234 -6.35 -8.73 27.73
CA ASN A 234 -5.36 -9.73 28.13
C ASN A 234 -4.07 -9.70 27.28
N VAL A 235 -3.91 -8.69 26.42
CA VAL A 235 -2.75 -8.58 25.53
C VAL A 235 -2.04 -7.24 25.74
N THR A 236 -0.74 -7.33 26.02
CA THR A 236 0.15 -6.19 26.05
C THR A 236 0.72 -5.96 24.64
N TRP A 237 0.14 -5.01 23.92
CA TRP A 237 0.60 -4.62 22.59
C TRP A 237 1.84 -3.71 22.65
N GLY A 238 2.82 -3.98 21.79
CA GLY A 238 4.04 -3.18 21.70
C GLY A 238 3.85 -1.80 21.07
N VAL A 239 2.86 -1.65 20.19
CA VAL A 239 2.53 -0.42 19.44
C VAL A 239 1.03 -0.16 19.45
N ALA A 240 0.59 1.08 19.26
CA ALA A 240 -0.81 1.49 19.37
C ALA A 240 -1.67 1.03 18.18
N GLY A 241 -1.04 0.86 17.03
CA GLY A 241 -1.54 0.21 15.86
C GLY A 241 -0.39 -0.36 15.04
N SER A 242 -0.72 -1.10 13.99
CA SER A 242 0.26 -1.56 13.02
C SER A 242 -0.42 -1.78 11.67
N THR A 243 0.06 -1.06 10.67
CA THR A 243 -0.22 -1.33 9.26
C THR A 243 0.70 -2.39 8.68
N ARG A 244 0.17 -3.21 7.75
CA ARG A 244 0.96 -4.12 6.93
C ARG A 244 0.50 -4.02 5.47
N GLY A 245 1.44 -3.78 4.56
CA GLY A 245 1.09 -3.52 3.16
C GLY A 245 0.24 -2.25 3.00
N GLN A 246 -0.57 -2.20 1.94
CA GLN A 246 -1.30 -0.99 1.54
C GLN A 246 -2.79 -0.99 1.92
N ARG A 247 -3.27 -1.96 2.71
CA ARG A 247 -4.72 -2.17 2.91
C ARG A 247 -5.12 -2.56 4.32
N ASP A 248 -4.25 -3.27 5.05
CA ASP A 248 -4.68 -3.88 6.30
C ASP A 248 -3.90 -3.32 7.47
N PHE A 249 -4.62 -3.06 8.55
CA PHE A 249 -4.04 -2.56 9.79
C PHE A 249 -4.90 -2.92 10.99
N TRP A 250 -4.26 -2.99 12.15
CA TRP A 250 -4.96 -3.09 13.42
C TRP A 250 -4.65 -1.87 14.29
N VAL A 251 -5.61 -1.48 15.12
CA VAL A 251 -5.44 -0.45 16.14
C VAL A 251 -5.98 -0.99 17.45
N ARG A 252 -5.29 -0.76 18.56
CA ARG A 252 -5.79 -1.11 19.89
C ARG A 252 -7.20 -0.55 20.06
N ALA A 253 -8.16 -1.39 20.42
CA ALA A 253 -9.56 -1.02 20.52
C ALA A 253 -9.81 0.16 21.47
N ASN A 254 -8.97 0.33 22.49
CA ASN A 254 -9.08 1.43 23.45
C ASN A 254 -8.58 2.80 22.94
N GLN A 255 -8.09 2.90 21.71
CA GLN A 255 -7.64 4.19 21.14
C GLN A 255 -8.83 5.10 20.80
N PRO A 256 -8.79 6.37 21.21
CA PRO A 256 -9.80 7.37 20.82
C PRO A 256 -9.68 7.76 19.35
N VAL A 257 -10.75 8.34 18.80
CA VAL A 257 -10.77 9.01 17.48
C VAL A 257 -10.65 10.54 17.59
N ASP A 258 -10.70 11.07 18.81
CA ASP A 258 -10.72 12.49 19.17
C ASP A 258 -9.45 12.92 19.94
N ALA A 259 -8.30 12.36 19.57
CA ALA A 259 -7.00 12.72 20.10
C ALA A 259 -6.08 13.21 18.98
N ALA A 260 -5.17 14.15 19.29
CA ALA A 260 -4.26 14.71 18.28
C ALA A 260 -3.29 13.67 17.67
N SER A 261 -3.02 12.57 18.36
CA SER A 261 -2.23 11.45 17.86
C SER A 261 -3.06 10.37 17.17
N ASN A 262 -4.29 10.68 16.73
CA ASN A 262 -5.32 9.73 16.26
C ASN A 262 -4.75 8.52 15.51
N VAL A 263 -4.65 7.40 16.23
CA VAL A 263 -3.94 6.21 15.74
C VAL A 263 -4.67 5.58 14.56
N TRP A 264 -6.01 5.69 14.51
CA TRP A 264 -6.80 5.21 13.38
C TRP A 264 -6.44 5.90 12.07
N ILE A 265 -6.27 7.23 12.09
CA ILE A 265 -5.83 7.97 10.90
C ILE A 265 -4.34 7.72 10.65
N HIS A 266 -3.50 7.62 11.68
CA HIS A 266 -2.07 7.34 11.53
C HIS A 266 -1.82 6.04 10.76
N GLU A 267 -2.44 4.94 11.20
CA GLU A 267 -2.32 3.66 10.49
C GLU A 267 -2.92 3.72 9.09
N TYR A 268 -4.02 4.46 8.89
CA TYR A 268 -4.58 4.67 7.56
C TYR A 268 -3.61 5.43 6.63
N VAL A 269 -2.90 6.46 7.11
CA VAL A 269 -1.88 7.17 6.32
C VAL A 269 -0.76 6.21 5.90
N HIS A 270 -0.36 5.25 6.76
CA HIS A 270 0.59 4.21 6.37
C HIS A 270 0.10 3.33 5.20
N THR A 271 -1.21 3.14 5.01
CA THR A 271 -1.74 2.40 3.85
C THR A 271 -1.59 3.15 2.54
N ARG A 272 -1.44 4.48 2.63
CA ARG A 272 -1.45 5.42 1.52
C ARG A 272 -0.06 5.83 1.07
N GLN A 273 0.86 5.98 2.01
CA GLN A 273 2.17 6.56 1.75
C GLN A 273 3.18 5.53 1.20
N GLN A 274 4.22 6.05 0.54
CA GLN A 274 5.37 5.25 0.14
C GLN A 274 6.22 4.82 1.35
N THR A 275 6.54 3.54 1.42
CA THR A 275 7.34 2.96 2.51
C THR A 275 8.77 2.59 2.10
N GLU A 276 9.06 2.57 0.80
CA GLU A 276 10.41 2.36 0.28
C GLU A 276 11.19 3.68 0.36
N THR A 277 12.13 3.76 1.31
CA THR A 277 12.88 4.99 1.60
C THR A 277 14.36 4.69 1.78
N THR A 278 15.21 5.62 1.34
CA THR A 278 16.63 5.62 1.74
C THR A 278 16.76 5.86 3.25
N SER A 279 17.90 5.48 3.85
CA SER A 279 18.11 5.65 5.30
C SER A 279 17.86 7.07 5.80
N GLY A 280 18.32 8.08 5.06
CA GLY A 280 18.14 9.50 5.40
C GLY A 280 16.70 10.00 5.30
N MET A 281 15.79 9.24 4.69
CA MET A 281 14.36 9.56 4.61
C MET A 281 13.49 8.69 5.50
N ARG A 282 14.06 7.77 6.30
CA ARG A 282 13.26 6.89 7.20
C ARG A 282 12.32 7.63 8.14
N TRP A 283 12.66 8.86 8.52
CA TRP A 283 11.81 9.67 9.39
C TRP A 283 10.48 10.03 8.75
N SER A 284 10.41 10.13 7.41
CA SER A 284 9.22 10.59 6.71
C SER A 284 8.06 9.64 6.94
N ILE A 285 8.32 8.33 7.01
CA ILE A 285 7.31 7.29 7.25
C ILE A 285 6.45 7.62 8.47
N GLU A 286 7.07 7.87 9.62
CA GLU A 286 6.35 8.15 10.88
C GLU A 286 5.99 9.64 11.00
N GLY A 287 6.85 10.51 10.48
CA GLY A 287 6.66 11.96 10.55
C GLY A 287 5.44 12.41 9.77
N SER A 288 5.27 11.97 8.51
CA SER A 288 4.09 12.31 7.72
C SER A 288 2.83 11.67 8.29
N ALA A 289 2.90 10.41 8.73
CA ALA A 289 1.76 9.73 9.32
C ALA A 289 1.26 10.41 10.61
N ASP A 290 2.15 10.80 11.53
CA ASP A 290 1.77 11.52 12.75
C ASP A 290 1.29 12.95 12.45
N TYR A 291 1.89 13.63 11.46
CA TYR A 291 1.43 14.96 11.02
C TYR A 291 0.02 14.91 10.42
N TYR A 292 -0.23 14.05 9.44
CA TYR A 292 -1.54 13.94 8.79
C TYR A 292 -2.60 13.39 9.72
N ALA A 293 -2.27 12.49 10.64
CA ALA A 293 -3.19 12.07 11.69
C ALA A 293 -3.69 13.26 12.52
N ALA A 294 -2.79 14.15 12.92
CA ALA A 294 -3.15 15.34 13.69
C ALA A 294 -3.92 16.37 12.85
N LEU A 295 -3.48 16.63 11.61
CA LEU A 295 -4.12 17.58 10.70
C LEU A 295 -5.53 17.15 10.33
N GLU A 296 -5.74 15.90 9.96
CA GLU A 296 -7.06 15.40 9.57
C GLU A 296 -7.99 15.33 10.78
N THR A 297 -7.49 15.00 11.97
CA THR A 297 -8.31 15.06 13.19
C THR A 297 -8.75 16.50 13.50
N LEU A 298 -7.89 17.50 13.25
CA LEU A 298 -8.25 18.92 13.35
C LEU A 298 -9.28 19.34 12.30
N ARG A 299 -9.09 18.95 11.03
CA ARG A 299 -10.00 19.26 9.91
C ARG A 299 -11.37 18.61 10.05
N GLN A 300 -11.45 17.50 10.78
CA GLN A 300 -12.70 16.85 11.17
C GLN A 300 -13.34 17.49 12.42
N GLU A 301 -12.77 18.57 12.95
CA GLU A 301 -13.23 19.29 14.15
C GLU A 301 -13.27 18.41 15.42
N ARG A 302 -12.51 17.31 15.44
CA ARG A 302 -12.46 16.37 16.57
C ARG A 302 -11.53 16.84 17.68
N ILE A 303 -10.61 17.76 17.36
CA ILE A 303 -9.69 18.38 18.30
C ILE A 303 -9.64 19.88 18.07
N THR A 304 -9.21 20.62 19.09
CA THR A 304 -8.93 22.06 18.95
C THR A 304 -7.60 22.31 18.26
N PHE A 305 -7.44 23.51 17.66
CA PHE A 305 -6.15 23.94 17.14
C PHE A 305 -5.05 23.93 18.22
N GLU A 306 -5.39 24.21 19.48
CA GLU A 306 -4.44 24.16 20.58
C GLU A 306 -3.94 22.74 20.84
N ALA A 307 -4.80 21.72 20.69
CA ALA A 307 -4.39 20.32 20.78
C ALA A 307 -3.49 19.91 19.61
N PHE A 308 -3.83 20.31 18.39
CA PHE A 308 -2.97 20.14 17.21
C PHE A 308 -1.61 20.82 17.38
N ARG A 309 -1.58 22.08 17.83
CA ARG A 309 -0.32 22.81 18.08
C ARG A 309 0.54 22.12 19.14
N ARG A 310 -0.07 21.61 20.23
CA ARG A 310 0.65 20.84 21.26
C ARG A 310 1.23 19.53 20.73
N GLN A 311 0.57 18.88 19.78
CA GLN A 311 1.11 17.69 19.11
C GLN A 311 2.42 18.00 18.38
N LEU A 312 2.41 19.07 17.58
CA LEU A 312 3.60 19.51 16.84
C LEU A 312 4.70 20.01 17.77
N ASP A 313 4.34 20.68 18.87
CA ASP A 313 5.29 21.20 19.87
C ASP A 313 6.18 20.13 20.49
N ARG A 314 5.74 18.85 20.51
CA ARG A 314 6.59 17.73 20.95
C ARG A 314 7.91 17.66 20.20
N GLY A 315 7.93 18.06 18.92
CA GLY A 315 9.14 18.06 18.10
C GLY A 315 10.24 18.99 18.62
N THR A 316 9.88 20.01 19.39
CA THR A 316 10.87 20.93 20.00
C THR A 316 11.69 20.31 21.12
N ARG A 317 11.32 19.11 21.60
CA ARG A 317 12.09 18.35 22.60
C ARG A 317 13.28 17.57 22.01
N TYR A 318 13.35 17.53 20.68
CA TYR A 318 14.36 16.80 19.91
C TYR A 318 14.97 17.74 18.87
N ASP A 319 15.09 19.04 19.19
CA ASP A 319 15.54 20.04 18.24
C ASP A 319 16.98 19.77 17.77
N ASP A 320 17.83 19.26 18.64
CA ASP A 320 19.17 18.75 18.38
C ASP A 320 19.26 17.54 17.42
N ALA A 321 18.19 16.77 17.21
CA ALA A 321 18.26 15.56 16.39
C ALA A 321 18.30 15.86 14.88
N VAL A 322 19.27 15.33 14.14
CA VAL A 322 19.31 15.42 12.67
C VAL A 322 18.46 14.31 12.04
N LEU A 323 17.40 14.66 11.30
CA LEU A 323 16.47 13.69 10.71
C LEU A 323 17.12 12.82 9.63
N ALA A 324 18.09 13.36 8.87
CA ALA A 324 18.81 12.60 7.85
C ALA A 324 19.76 11.51 8.39
N THR A 325 19.97 11.43 9.71
CA THR A 325 20.93 10.50 10.33
C THR A 325 20.25 9.58 11.35
N PRO A 326 19.47 8.58 10.90
CA PRO A 326 18.69 7.71 11.79
C PRO A 326 19.52 6.96 12.84
N ASP A 327 20.76 6.61 12.51
CA ASP A 327 21.66 5.88 13.42
C ASP A 327 22.18 6.74 14.58
N ARG A 328 21.91 8.06 14.55
CA ARG A 328 22.27 9.01 15.60
C ARG A 328 21.09 9.42 16.48
N TRP A 329 19.88 8.96 16.18
CA TRP A 329 18.72 9.31 17.01
C TRP A 329 18.83 8.66 18.38
N GLU A 330 18.86 9.47 19.43
CA GLU A 330 18.89 8.98 20.81
C GLU A 330 17.53 8.42 21.28
N SER A 331 16.46 8.70 20.53
CA SER A 331 15.11 8.25 20.86
C SER A 331 14.33 7.82 19.61
N ARG A 332 13.54 6.75 19.77
CA ARG A 332 12.56 6.30 18.76
C ARG A 332 11.44 7.32 18.52
N SER A 333 11.29 8.31 19.40
CA SER A 333 10.30 9.38 19.25
C SER A 333 10.74 10.49 18.30
N VAL A 334 12.01 10.57 17.92
CA VAL A 334 12.53 11.58 16.98
C VAL A 334 11.71 11.65 15.67
N PRO A 335 11.53 10.54 14.92
CA PRO A 335 10.79 10.60 13.66
C PRO A 335 9.30 10.94 13.86
N TYR A 336 8.68 10.54 14.98
CA TYR A 336 7.30 10.91 15.30
C TYR A 336 7.14 12.37 15.72
N ALA A 337 8.06 12.90 16.52
CA ALA A 337 7.92 14.22 17.12
C ALA A 337 8.53 15.30 16.23
N LYS A 338 9.85 15.26 16.00
CA LYS A 338 10.52 16.24 15.12
C LYS A 338 10.12 16.03 13.67
N GLY A 339 9.98 14.77 13.23
CA GLY A 339 9.51 14.49 11.87
C GLY A 339 8.11 15.04 11.59
N SER A 340 7.15 14.87 12.50
CA SER A 340 5.79 15.46 12.37
C SER A 340 5.82 16.99 12.31
N LEU A 341 6.63 17.63 13.16
CA LEU A 341 6.82 19.08 13.17
C LEU A 341 7.46 19.59 11.87
N VAL A 342 8.47 18.89 11.34
CA VAL A 342 9.13 19.23 10.07
C VAL A 342 8.21 19.00 8.88
N ALA A 343 7.50 17.86 8.83
CA ALA A 343 6.50 17.59 7.80
C ALA A 343 5.43 18.69 7.75
N GLY A 344 4.90 19.08 8.91
CA GLY A 344 3.90 20.14 9.00
C GLY A 344 4.42 21.52 8.59
N GLU A 345 5.67 21.86 8.93
CA GLU A 345 6.28 23.11 8.47
C GLU A 345 6.51 23.11 6.95
N ILE A 346 6.97 22.00 6.37
CA ILE A 346 7.14 21.87 4.91
C ILE A 346 5.79 22.02 4.22
N ASP A 347 4.74 21.30 4.65
CA ASP A 347 3.39 21.44 4.08
C ASP A 347 2.88 22.88 4.17
N ARG A 348 3.04 23.53 5.33
CA ARG A 348 2.65 24.93 5.51
C ARG A 348 3.39 25.87 4.55
N GLN A 349 4.67 25.64 4.28
CA GLN A 349 5.49 26.46 3.39
C GLN A 349 5.14 26.21 1.92
N ILE A 350 4.89 24.96 1.52
CA ILE A 350 4.39 24.62 0.19
C ILE A 350 3.07 25.36 -0.06
N ARG A 351 2.09 25.22 0.84
CA ARG A 351 0.80 25.89 0.70
C ARG A 351 0.92 27.41 0.56
N LEU A 352 1.84 28.05 1.28
CA LEU A 352 2.07 29.49 1.14
C LEU A 352 2.77 29.88 -0.16
N ALA A 353 3.71 29.04 -0.63
CA ALA A 353 4.45 29.26 -1.86
C ALA A 353 3.57 29.04 -3.11
N SER A 354 2.57 28.16 -3.00
CA SER A 354 1.70 27.75 -4.10
C SER A 354 0.30 28.38 -4.03
N ASP A 355 0.06 29.36 -3.15
CA ASP A 355 -1.27 29.91 -2.86
C ASP A 355 -2.35 28.83 -2.60
N GLY A 356 -1.96 27.75 -1.92
CA GLY A 356 -2.82 26.62 -1.55
C GLY A 356 -3.03 25.56 -2.63
N THR A 357 -2.48 25.74 -3.83
CA THR A 357 -2.65 24.79 -4.95
C THR A 357 -1.85 23.49 -4.84
N ALA A 358 -0.85 23.44 -3.96
CA ALA A 358 -0.03 22.26 -3.69
C ALA A 358 0.14 22.03 -2.18
N THR A 359 0.52 20.81 -1.83
CA THR A 359 0.72 20.36 -0.45
C THR A 359 1.95 19.46 -0.36
N LEU A 360 2.36 19.09 0.86
CA LEU A 360 3.35 18.03 1.06
C LEU A 360 2.89 16.71 0.43
N ALA A 361 1.59 16.40 0.45
CA ALA A 361 1.05 15.18 -0.15
C ALA A 361 1.23 15.22 -1.67
N THR A 362 0.95 16.37 -2.31
CA THR A 362 1.21 16.62 -3.73
C THR A 362 2.69 16.40 -4.09
N ALA A 363 3.61 16.83 -3.23
CA ALA A 363 5.04 16.58 -3.44
C ALA A 363 5.39 15.08 -3.35
N LEU A 364 4.87 14.39 -2.34
CA LEU A 364 5.13 12.95 -2.14
C LEU A 364 4.57 12.10 -3.29
N ASP A 365 3.38 12.45 -3.81
CA ASP A 365 2.74 11.75 -4.92
C ASP A 365 3.45 11.96 -6.26
N GLY A 366 4.27 13.00 -6.38
CA GLY A 366 5.08 13.26 -7.56
C GLY A 366 6.38 12.43 -7.63
N ILE A 367 6.64 11.55 -6.66
CA ILE A 367 7.88 10.77 -6.57
C ILE A 367 7.64 9.35 -7.07
N ASP A 368 8.35 8.99 -8.14
CA ASP A 368 8.39 7.62 -8.66
C ASP A 368 9.56 6.84 -8.04
N GLY A 369 9.28 5.62 -7.54
CA GLY A 369 10.31 4.76 -6.95
C GLY A 369 10.84 5.27 -5.61
N GLU A 370 11.89 4.64 -5.07
CA GLU A 370 12.37 4.87 -3.69
C GLU A 370 12.47 6.36 -3.28
N LEU A 371 11.91 6.70 -2.12
CA LEU A 371 11.98 8.04 -1.55
C LEU A 371 13.42 8.33 -1.05
N SER A 372 14.20 8.96 -1.91
CA SER A 372 15.51 9.51 -1.61
C SER A 372 15.43 10.98 -1.19
N ARG A 373 16.48 11.49 -0.51
CA ARG A 373 16.56 12.91 -0.16
C ARG A 373 16.50 13.82 -1.39
N SER A 374 17.22 13.47 -2.45
CA SER A 374 17.20 14.24 -3.70
C SER A 374 15.81 14.27 -4.33
N ALA A 375 15.16 13.11 -4.47
CA ALA A 375 13.80 13.05 -5.01
C ALA A 375 12.81 13.87 -4.17
N PHE A 376 12.91 13.78 -2.84
CA PHE A 376 12.09 14.58 -1.93
C PHE A 376 12.30 16.09 -2.11
N TYR A 377 13.55 16.55 -2.19
CA TYR A 377 13.85 17.98 -2.35
C TYR A 377 13.42 18.52 -3.70
N ASP A 378 13.61 17.76 -4.78
CA ASP A 378 13.14 18.11 -6.12
C ASP A 378 11.61 18.21 -6.18
N ALA A 379 10.90 17.29 -5.52
CA ALA A 379 9.45 17.32 -5.42
C ALA A 379 8.94 18.48 -4.56
N VAL A 380 9.59 18.78 -3.42
CA VAL A 380 9.27 19.93 -2.58
C VAL A 380 9.50 21.26 -3.31
N GLU A 381 10.58 21.36 -4.10
CA GLU A 381 10.82 22.52 -4.95
C GLU A 381 9.73 22.69 -6.01
N THR A 382 9.34 21.59 -6.66
CA THR A 382 8.30 21.57 -7.70
C THR A 382 6.93 21.98 -7.14
N ALA A 383 6.56 21.46 -5.98
CA ALA A 383 5.29 21.79 -5.31
C ALA A 383 5.29 23.21 -4.72
N GLY A 384 6.44 23.70 -4.26
CA GLY A 384 6.62 25.02 -3.66
C GLY A 384 7.52 25.91 -4.52
N ASN A 385 8.77 26.04 -4.08
CA ASN A 385 9.83 26.75 -4.80
C ASN A 385 11.21 26.49 -4.15
N ALA A 386 12.27 27.06 -4.71
CA ALA A 386 13.64 26.93 -4.21
C ALA A 386 13.84 27.36 -2.74
N THR A 387 13.04 28.31 -2.23
CA THR A 387 13.11 28.71 -0.82
C THR A 387 12.54 27.64 0.10
N VAL A 388 11.44 27.00 -0.30
CA VAL A 388 10.86 25.87 0.43
C VAL A 388 11.82 24.69 0.46
N ARG A 389 12.46 24.38 -0.67
CA ARG A 389 13.52 23.37 -0.78
C ARG A 389 14.67 23.64 0.19
N ALA A 390 15.28 24.81 0.12
CA ALA A 390 16.42 25.17 0.98
C ALA A 390 16.05 25.08 2.47
N ASN A 391 14.81 25.41 2.83
CA ASN A 391 14.31 25.24 4.19
C ASN A 391 14.13 23.76 4.57
N ALA A 392 13.62 22.93 3.67
CA ALA A 392 13.50 21.49 3.89
C ALA A 392 14.88 20.84 4.11
N GLU A 393 15.86 21.14 3.24
CA GLU A 393 17.25 20.70 3.37
C GLU A 393 17.82 21.07 4.75
N ARG A 394 17.68 22.33 5.15
CA ARG A 394 18.13 22.79 6.47
C ARG A 394 17.46 22.04 7.63
N LEU A 395 16.14 21.85 7.59
CA LEU A 395 15.39 21.21 8.67
C LEU A 395 15.64 19.70 8.79
N ILE A 396 16.02 19.05 7.67
CA ILE A 396 16.22 17.60 7.60
C ILE A 396 17.69 17.25 7.87
N GLU A 397 18.64 18.05 7.39
CA GLU A 397 20.07 17.74 7.42
C GLU A 397 20.85 18.42 8.55
N THR A 398 20.19 19.28 9.34
CA THR A 398 20.83 19.96 10.47
C THR A 398 20.01 19.84 11.75
N GLU A 399 20.59 20.30 12.86
CA GLU A 399 19.91 20.45 14.16
C GLU A 399 18.90 21.61 14.18
N SER A 400 18.64 22.23 13.03
CA SER A 400 17.56 23.19 12.92
C SER A 400 16.20 22.55 13.20
N ALA A 401 15.38 23.18 14.04
CA ALA A 401 13.98 22.80 14.23
C ALA A 401 13.07 24.00 14.00
N PRO A 402 11.91 23.82 13.33
CA PRO A 402 10.94 24.89 13.25
C PRO A 402 10.21 25.04 14.59
N ARG A 403 9.51 26.17 14.78
CA ARG A 403 8.60 26.35 15.92
C ARG A 403 7.17 26.07 15.45
N PRO A 404 6.30 25.50 16.31
CA PRO A 404 4.89 25.40 16.00
C PRO A 404 4.30 26.77 15.69
N TRP A 405 3.39 26.84 14.71
CA TRP A 405 2.82 28.10 14.26
C TRP A 405 1.57 28.50 15.06
N SER A 406 1.21 29.80 14.98
CA SER A 406 0.00 30.32 15.60
C SER A 406 -1.26 29.96 14.81
N ARG A 407 -2.43 30.08 15.44
CA ARG A 407 -3.73 29.85 14.78
C ARG A 407 -3.89 30.73 13.53
N GLU A 408 -3.48 31.99 13.63
CA GLU A 408 -3.49 32.94 12.51
C GLU A 408 -2.63 32.46 11.33
N ARG A 409 -1.40 32.01 11.61
CA ARG A 409 -0.50 31.46 10.58
C ARG A 409 -1.03 30.16 9.98
N HIS A 410 -1.76 29.35 10.75
CA HIS A 410 -2.45 28.17 10.24
C HIS A 410 -3.53 28.57 9.25
N ARG A 411 -4.47 29.44 9.66
CA ARG A 411 -5.57 29.88 8.81
C ARG A 411 -5.07 30.45 7.48
N ARG A 412 -4.05 31.32 7.54
CA ARG A 412 -3.44 31.89 6.33
C ARG A 412 -2.91 30.84 5.34
N ALA A 413 -2.36 29.72 5.83
CA ALA A 413 -1.78 28.69 4.98
C ALA A 413 -2.78 27.60 4.57
N PHE A 414 -3.78 27.30 5.41
CA PHE A 414 -4.67 26.13 5.24
C PHE A 414 -6.10 26.50 4.82
N ASP A 415 -6.57 27.71 5.13
CA ASP A 415 -7.90 28.20 4.73
C ASP A 415 -7.84 29.10 3.47
N GLY A 416 -6.63 29.40 2.98
CA GLY A 416 -6.37 30.36 1.91
C GLY A 416 -6.63 31.82 2.29
N THR A 417 -6.50 32.73 1.34
CA THR A 417 -6.99 34.13 1.44
C THR A 417 -8.50 34.16 1.22
N ALA A 418 -9.27 33.41 2.01
CA ALA A 418 -10.69 33.68 2.15
C ALA A 418 -10.84 35.07 2.79
N VAL A 419 -10.97 36.10 1.94
CA VAL A 419 -11.48 37.40 2.35
C VAL A 419 -12.74 37.15 3.15
N THR A 420 -12.77 37.72 4.36
CA THR A 420 -13.83 37.65 5.35
C THR A 420 -15.21 37.86 4.72
N ALA A 421 -15.84 36.79 4.22
CA ALA A 421 -17.27 36.76 4.03
C ALA A 421 -17.87 36.55 5.41
N THR A 422 -18.59 37.56 5.89
CA THR A 422 -19.38 37.54 7.11
C THR A 422 -20.15 36.22 7.24
N PRO A 423 -20.18 35.56 8.42
CA PRO A 423 -20.90 34.30 8.56
C PRO A 423 -22.40 34.54 8.41
N THR A 424 -22.98 34.05 7.31
CA THR A 424 -24.42 33.81 7.21
C THR A 424 -24.73 32.56 8.02
N PRO A 425 -25.68 32.58 8.98
CA PRO A 425 -25.98 31.41 9.77
C PRO A 425 -26.77 30.41 8.93
N THR A 426 -26.41 29.13 9.07
CA THR A 426 -27.17 27.94 8.69
C THR A 426 -27.08 27.53 7.22
N SER A 427 -26.03 26.78 6.91
CA SER A 427 -26.15 25.62 6.01
C SER A 427 -25.53 24.45 6.75
N THR A 428 -26.37 23.53 7.22
CA THR A 428 -25.95 22.19 7.64
C THR A 428 -25.03 21.63 6.55
N PRO A 429 -23.84 21.06 6.87
CA PRO A 429 -23.04 20.42 5.85
C PRO A 429 -23.85 19.28 5.24
N THR A 430 -24.19 19.42 3.96
CA THR A 430 -24.73 18.33 3.16
C THR A 430 -23.63 17.27 3.07
N MET A 431 -23.80 16.17 3.79
CA MET A 431 -23.10 14.92 3.48
C MET A 431 -23.48 14.50 2.07
N THR A 432 -22.65 14.82 1.09
CA THR A 432 -22.84 14.34 -0.29
C THR A 432 -22.05 13.05 -0.48
N ALA A 433 -22.58 11.96 0.09
CA ALA A 433 -22.50 10.59 -0.41
C ALA A 433 -23.40 9.72 0.48
N PRO A 434 -24.30 8.87 -0.05
CA PRO A 434 -25.02 7.91 0.78
C PRO A 434 -24.03 6.86 1.27
N ALA A 435 -23.52 7.06 2.49
CA ALA A 435 -22.74 6.06 3.19
C ALA A 435 -23.67 4.93 3.64
N THR A 436 -23.71 3.83 2.89
CA THR A 436 -24.47 2.64 3.29
C THR A 436 -23.73 1.92 4.42
N GLU A 437 -24.34 1.85 5.60
CA GLU A 437 -23.86 1.00 6.70
C GLU A 437 -24.59 -0.34 6.64
N THR A 438 -23.86 -1.41 6.34
CA THR A 438 -24.40 -2.77 6.42
C THR A 438 -23.84 -3.44 7.67
N THR A 439 -24.75 -3.93 8.52
CA THR A 439 -24.42 -4.86 9.60
C THR A 439 -24.60 -6.27 9.07
N VAL A 440 -23.51 -7.03 8.93
CA VAL A 440 -23.58 -8.47 8.68
C VAL A 440 -23.37 -9.16 10.03
N ALA A 441 -24.42 -9.78 10.56
CA ALA A 441 -24.34 -10.69 11.70
C ALA A 441 -24.41 -12.12 11.18
N GLY A 442 -23.31 -12.86 11.27
CA GLY A 442 -23.24 -14.26 10.86
C GLY A 442 -21.94 -14.57 10.13
N THR A 443 -21.31 -15.67 10.53
CA THR A 443 -20.02 -16.24 10.10
C THR A 443 -19.75 -16.07 8.60
N PRO A 444 -19.06 -15.01 8.17
CA PRO A 444 -18.62 -14.88 6.80
C PRO A 444 -17.22 -15.49 6.69
N THR A 445 -17.11 -16.64 6.03
CA THR A 445 -15.85 -17.04 5.40
C THR A 445 -15.58 -16.05 4.28
N ALA A 446 -14.93 -14.93 4.59
CA ALA A 446 -14.59 -13.93 3.59
C ALA A 446 -13.25 -14.31 2.94
N THR A 447 -13.32 -14.92 1.75
CA THR A 447 -12.15 -15.17 0.91
C THR A 447 -11.63 -13.86 0.34
N THR A 448 -10.32 -13.62 0.47
CA THR A 448 -9.63 -12.53 -0.22
C THR A 448 -8.68 -13.11 -1.25
N THR A 449 -8.94 -12.81 -2.52
CA THR A 449 -8.07 -13.18 -3.65
C THR A 449 -7.22 -11.98 -4.06
N GLY A 450 -5.92 -12.17 -4.20
CA GLY A 450 -5.00 -11.18 -4.74
C GLY A 450 -4.17 -11.76 -5.88
N THR A 451 -4.19 -11.10 -7.03
CA THR A 451 -3.24 -11.39 -8.11
C THR A 451 -1.88 -10.81 -7.73
N MET A 452 -0.84 -11.65 -7.66
CA MET A 452 0.54 -11.23 -7.46
C MET A 452 1.31 -11.47 -8.77
N ALA A 453 1.85 -10.41 -9.36
CA ALA A 453 2.83 -10.57 -10.43
C ALA A 453 4.12 -11.14 -9.83
N ALA A 454 4.50 -12.36 -10.20
CA ALA A 454 5.76 -12.94 -9.75
C ALA A 454 6.91 -12.07 -10.26
N LYS A 455 7.81 -11.63 -9.37
CA LYS A 455 9.13 -11.14 -9.78
C LYS A 455 9.91 -12.32 -10.35
N THR A 456 10.46 -12.13 -11.54
CA THR A 456 11.23 -13.08 -12.35
C THR A 456 12.13 -14.01 -11.51
N PRO A 457 11.90 -15.34 -11.50
CA PRO A 457 12.94 -16.26 -11.10
C PRO A 457 13.99 -16.33 -12.22
N THR A 458 15.27 -16.27 -11.88
CA THR A 458 16.37 -16.54 -12.80
C THR A 458 16.24 -17.98 -13.32
N VAL A 459 15.64 -18.15 -14.50
CA VAL A 459 15.58 -19.44 -15.19
C VAL A 459 16.95 -19.70 -15.81
N THR A 460 17.75 -20.57 -15.19
CA THR A 460 18.81 -21.28 -15.93
C THR A 460 18.12 -22.41 -16.69
N ALA A 461 17.69 -22.15 -17.92
CA ALA A 461 17.17 -23.20 -18.79
C ALA A 461 18.34 -24.09 -19.26
N THR A 462 18.58 -25.21 -18.59
CA THR A 462 19.46 -26.26 -19.11
C THR A 462 18.71 -27.04 -20.18
N ARG A 463 18.86 -26.64 -21.44
CA ARG A 463 18.31 -27.36 -22.59
C ARG A 463 19.16 -28.62 -22.84
N THR A 464 18.76 -29.75 -22.26
CA THR A 464 19.35 -31.06 -22.61
C THR A 464 18.56 -31.67 -23.76
N GLY A 465 19.06 -31.50 -24.99
CA GLY A 465 18.61 -32.24 -26.16
C GLY A 465 19.83 -32.87 -26.81
N GLN A 466 19.92 -34.19 -26.77
CA GLN A 466 20.97 -34.98 -27.42
C GLN A 466 20.39 -35.69 -28.65
N THR A 467 21.28 -35.91 -29.63
CA THR A 467 21.16 -36.60 -30.94
C THR A 467 20.81 -35.67 -32.12
N THR A 468 21.57 -35.57 -33.24
CA THR A 468 22.78 -36.26 -33.77
C THR A 468 23.30 -35.44 -34.97
N HIS A 469 24.63 -35.41 -35.19
CA HIS A 469 25.43 -35.20 -36.45
C HIS A 469 24.98 -34.14 -37.50
N SER A 470 25.83 -33.34 -38.16
CA SER A 470 27.27 -33.23 -38.37
C SER A 470 27.57 -31.92 -39.14
N ASP A 471 28.83 -31.48 -39.09
CA ASP A 471 29.54 -30.49 -39.92
C ASP A 471 29.56 -28.98 -39.54
N GLN A 472 30.82 -28.53 -39.38
CA GLN A 472 31.43 -27.24 -39.03
C GLN A 472 31.47 -26.24 -40.22
N PRO A 473 32.11 -25.04 -40.13
CA PRO A 473 32.19 -24.04 -39.04
C PRO A 473 31.90 -22.59 -39.51
N GLY A 474 31.73 -21.64 -38.58
CA GLY A 474 31.81 -20.21 -38.91
C GLY A 474 31.66 -19.23 -37.74
N PHE A 475 32.79 -18.79 -37.20
CA PHE A 475 33.11 -17.50 -36.53
C PHE A 475 32.27 -16.98 -35.34
N GLY A 476 32.96 -16.78 -34.19
CA GLY A 476 32.45 -16.21 -32.92
C GLY A 476 32.22 -14.69 -32.92
N PRO A 477 31.96 -14.04 -31.76
CA PRO A 477 32.95 -13.98 -30.68
C PRO A 477 32.45 -14.04 -29.22
N LEU A 478 33.41 -14.42 -28.37
CA LEU A 478 33.67 -14.07 -26.96
C LEU A 478 32.84 -12.93 -26.32
N VAL A 479 32.20 -13.24 -25.18
CA VAL A 479 31.91 -12.28 -24.11
C VAL A 479 32.31 -12.88 -22.77
N VAL A 480 33.16 -12.14 -22.05
CA VAL A 480 33.75 -12.44 -20.74
C VAL A 480 32.70 -12.19 -19.64
N GLY A 481 32.39 -13.19 -18.83
CA GLY A 481 31.57 -13.06 -17.62
C GLY A 481 32.44 -13.05 -16.36
N VAL A 482 32.43 -11.93 -15.64
CA VAL A 482 33.02 -11.80 -14.30
C VAL A 482 31.98 -12.24 -13.26
N ALA A 483 32.30 -13.26 -12.47
CA ALA A 483 31.53 -13.68 -11.31
C ALA A 483 32.10 -13.00 -10.05
N LEU A 484 31.29 -12.19 -9.35
CA LEU A 484 31.57 -11.78 -7.97
C LEU A 484 30.65 -12.57 -7.03
N GLY A 485 31.24 -13.52 -6.30
CA GLY A 485 30.60 -14.17 -5.16
C GLY A 485 30.69 -13.27 -3.93
N VAL A 486 29.55 -13.06 -3.26
CA VAL A 486 29.50 -12.44 -1.93
C VAL A 486 29.53 -13.55 -0.88
N VAL A 487 30.64 -13.64 -0.17
CA VAL A 487 30.81 -14.45 1.04
C VAL A 487 30.33 -13.62 2.24
N LEU A 488 29.27 -14.08 2.91
CA LEU A 488 28.87 -13.58 4.22
C LEU A 488 29.72 -14.29 5.28
N VAL A 489 30.66 -13.55 5.87
CA VAL A 489 31.45 -14.00 7.03
C VAL A 489 30.65 -13.72 8.30
N ASP A 490 30.32 -14.81 8.98
CA ASP A 490 29.87 -14.86 10.36
C ASP A 490 30.95 -14.29 11.30
N ARG A 491 30.55 -13.40 12.22
CA ARG A 491 31.40 -13.01 13.35
C ARG A 491 30.59 -13.06 14.63
N GLN A 492 30.78 -14.17 15.33
CA GLN A 492 30.62 -14.25 16.77
C GLN A 492 31.59 -13.31 17.49
N LYS A 493 31.04 -12.43 18.34
CA LYS A 493 31.33 -12.35 19.79
C LYS A 493 30.43 -11.33 20.44
#